data_AF-A0A835Q8P0-F1
#
_entry.id   AF-A0A835Q8P0-F1
#
_cell.length_a   1.000
_cell.length_b   1.000
_cell.length_c   1.000
_cell.angle_alpha   90.00
_cell.angle_beta   90.00
_cell.angle_gamma   90.00
#
_symmetry.space_group_name_H-M   'P 1'
#
loop_
_entity.id
_entity.type
_entity.pdbx_description
1 polymer ?
#
loop_
_entity_poly.entity_id
_entity_poly.type
_entity_poly.pdbx_seq_one_letter_code
_entity_poly.pdbx_strand_id
1 'polypeptide(L)' 'MQLKLVDNHSVEAEFAQNALFAKHPDMKGWPKNHNFEIFKLDIENLFLLDWYGGPKPLTPKEYFRYEEKEIHSY' A
#
# COMPACT_ATOMS: atom_id res chain seq x y z
N MET A 1 -11.34 2.34 8.00
CA MET A 1 -10.00 2.51 7.40
C MET A 1 -9.29 3.56 8.23
N GLN A 2 -8.07 3.27 8.67
CA GLN A 2 -7.35 4.14 9.62
C GLN A 2 -5.96 4.47 9.09
N LEU A 3 -5.58 5.75 9.17
CA LEU A 3 -4.21 6.17 8.91
C LEU A 3 -3.39 5.98 10.20
N LYS A 4 -2.24 5.31 10.10
CA LYS A 4 -1.33 5.10 11.24
C LYS A 4 0.05 5.64 10.89
N LEU A 5 0.61 6.42 11.81
CA LEU A 5 2.00 6.85 11.72
C LEU A 5 2.89 5.62 11.83
N VAL A 6 3.85 5.48 10.92
CA VAL A 6 4.86 4.43 10.98
C VAL A 6 5.95 4.88 11.95
N ASP A 7 6.35 3.99 12.86
CA ASP A 7 7.48 4.25 13.75
C ASP A 7 8.78 4.34 12.94
N ASN A 8 9.40 5.53 12.94
CA ASN A 8 10.61 5.83 12.18
C ASN A 8 11.83 4.97 12.57
N HIS A 9 11.79 4.28 13.72
CA HIS A 9 12.86 3.38 14.15
C HIS A 9 12.59 1.90 13.83
N SER A 10 11.47 1.59 13.18
CA SER A 10 11.06 0.23 12.87
C SER A 10 11.60 -0.26 11.51
N VAL A 11 11.67 -1.58 11.33
CA VAL A 11 11.94 -2.22 10.02
C VAL A 11 10.86 -1.86 8.99
N GLU A 12 9.62 -1.59 9.44
CA GLU A 12 8.53 -1.16 8.58
C GLU A 12 8.81 0.22 7.95
N ALA A 13 9.48 1.13 8.66
CA ALA A 13 9.85 2.44 8.11
C ALA A 13 10.85 2.32 6.96
N GLU A 14 11.86 1.46 7.08
CA GLU A 14 12.82 1.21 5.99
C GLU A 14 12.11 0.62 4.77
N PHE A 15 11.25 -0.39 4.97
CA PHE A 15 10.45 -0.97 3.91
C PHE A 15 9.55 0.07 3.23
N ALA A 16 8.82 0.86 4.01
CA ALA A 16 7.90 1.87 3.49
C ALA A 16 8.62 2.99 2.74
N GLN A 17 9.77 3.46 3.25
CA GLN A 17 10.59 4.45 2.56
C GLN A 17 11.11 3.91 1.21
N ASN A 18 11.61 2.67 1.19
CA ASN A 18 12.06 2.03 -0.05
C ASN A 18 10.92 1.88 -1.05
N ALA A 19 9.73 1.45 -0.61
CA ALA A 19 8.55 1.33 -1.47
C ALA A 19 8.11 2.69 -2.04
N LEU A 20 8.08 3.74 -1.22
CA LEU A 20 7.74 5.10 -1.63
C LEU A 20 8.75 5.63 -2.64
N PHE A 21 10.05 5.51 -2.37
CA PHE A 21 11.10 6.02 -3.26
C PHE A 21 11.23 5.24 -4.56
N ALA A 22 10.88 3.96 -4.57
CA ALA A 22 10.82 3.17 -5.80
C ALA A 22 9.68 3.63 -6.72
N LYS A 23 8.54 4.06 -6.16
CA LYS A 23 7.39 4.57 -6.93
C LYS A 23 7.49 6.07 -7.24
N HIS A 24 8.10 6.84 -6.35
CA HIS A 24 8.23 8.30 -6.43
C HIS A 24 9.69 8.73 -6.14
N PRO A 25 10.61 8.58 -7.11
CA PRO A 25 12.03 8.88 -6.91
C PRO A 25 12.32 10.31 -6.43
N ASP A 26 11.50 11.28 -6.84
CA ASP A 26 11.63 12.70 -6.48
C ASP A 26 11.53 12.94 -4.96
N MET A 27 10.86 12.05 -4.21
CA MET A 27 10.76 12.15 -2.75
C MET A 27 12.12 12.16 -2.05
N LYS A 28 13.16 11.58 -2.67
CA LYS A 28 14.54 11.63 -2.15
C LYS A 28 15.09 13.06 -2.08
N GLY A 29 14.60 13.95 -2.94
CA GLY A 29 15.02 15.34 -3.05
C GLY A 29 14.11 16.33 -2.33
N TRP A 30 13.07 15.87 -1.63
CA TRP A 30 12.13 16.75 -0.95
C TRP A 30 12.81 17.59 0.15
N PRO A 31 12.30 18.81 0.44
CA PRO A 31 12.90 19.69 1.43
C PRO A 31 12.94 19.06 2.83
N LYS A 32 14.15 19.01 3.42
CA LYS A 32 14.37 18.40 4.75
C LYS A 32 13.69 19.17 5.89
N ASN A 33 13.40 20.46 5.68
CA ASN A 33 12.78 21.34 6.68
C ASN A 33 11.25 21.23 6.76
N HIS A 34 10.62 20.33 5.98
CA HIS A 34 9.18 20.14 5.97
C HIS A 34 8.71 18.99 6.90
N ASN A 35 9.62 18.32 7.60
CA ASN A 35 9.33 17.28 8.60
C ASN A 35 8.34 16.21 8.10
N PHE A 36 8.54 15.68 6.89
CA PHE A 36 7.69 14.64 6.34
C PHE A 36 7.73 13.37 7.18
N GLU A 37 6.56 12.77 7.39
CA GLU A 37 6.38 11.51 8.10
C GLU A 37 5.74 10.46 7.18
N ILE A 38 6.07 9.19 7.40
CA ILE A 38 5.48 8.08 6.66
C ILE A 38 4.27 7.57 7.42
N PHE A 39 3.13 7.54 6.73
CA PHE A 39 1.91 6.93 7.24
C PHE A 39 1.55 5.70 6.42
N LYS A 40 0.96 4.70 7.09
CA LYS A 40 0.32 3.57 6.45
C LYS A 40 -1.18 3.62 6.60
N LEU A 41 -1.87 2.99 5.65
CA LEU A 41 -3.31 2.89 5.67
C LEU A 41 -3.72 1.48 6.05
N ASP A 42 -4.30 1.32 7.23
CA ASP A 42 -4.83 0.05 7.68
C ASP A 42 -6.17 -0.22 6.99
N ILE A 43 -6.15 -1.23 6.12
CA ILE A 43 -7.29 -1.65 5.31
C ILE A 43 -8.22 -2.50 6.17
N GLU A 44 -9.40 -1.97 6.46
CA GLU A 44 -10.43 -2.66 7.27
C GLU A 44 -11.58 -3.15 6.40
N ASN A 45 -12.02 -2.30 5.45
CA ASN A 45 -13.11 -2.59 4.53
C ASN A 45 -12.67 -2.16 3.14
N LEU A 46 -12.84 -3.03 2.16
CA LEU A 46 -12.59 -2.73 0.76
C LEU A 46 -13.63 -3.42 -0.13
N PHE A 47 -13.83 -2.87 -1.31
CA PHE A 47 -14.60 -3.49 -2.37
C PHE A 47 -13.96 -3.15 -3.71
N LEU A 48 -14.16 -4.03 -4.69
CA LEU A 48 -13.71 -3.85 -6.05
C LEU A 48 -14.90 -3.51 -6.94
N LEU A 49 -14.75 -2.46 -7.75
CA LEU A 49 -15.64 -2.16 -8.86
C LEU A 49 -14.88 -2.47 -10.15
N ASP A 50 -15.12 -3.65 -10.71
CA ASP A 50 -14.46 -4.14 -11.92
C ASP A 50 -15.42 -4.33 -13.11
N TRP A 51 -16.75 -4.33 -12.86
CA TRP A 51 -17.77 -4.53 -13.89
C TRP A 51 -19.16 -4.02 -13.46
N TYR A 52 -20.17 -4.26 -14.31
CA TYR A 52 -21.57 -4.10 -13.96
C TYR A 52 -21.99 -5.02 -12.81
N GLY A 53 -23.06 -4.64 -12.10
CA GLY A 53 -23.61 -5.43 -10.98
C GLY A 53 -23.22 -4.91 -9.59
N GLY A 54 -22.46 -3.83 -9.50
CA GLY A 54 -22.13 -3.16 -8.24
C GLY A 54 -20.84 -3.66 -7.58
N PRO A 55 -20.55 -3.19 -6.35
CA PRO A 55 -19.28 -3.47 -5.67
C PRO A 55 -19.18 -4.92 -5.23
N LYS A 56 -18.03 -5.55 -5.51
CA LYS A 56 -17.66 -6.86 -4.98
C LYS A 56 -16.85 -6.65 -3.69
N PRO A 57 -17.42 -6.93 -2.50
CA PRO A 57 -16.68 -6.78 -1.25
C PRO A 57 -15.51 -7.77 -1.20
N LEU A 58 -14.41 -7.33 -0.59
CA LEU A 58 -13.21 -8.14 -0.38
C LEU A 58 -12.77 -7.97 1.08
N THR A 59 -12.31 -9.06 1.68
CA THR A 59 -11.66 -9.02 2.98
C THR A 59 -10.20 -8.57 2.84
N PRO A 60 -9.59 -7.96 3.87
CA PRO A 60 -8.15 -7.66 3.83
C PRO A 60 -7.30 -8.90 3.55
N LYS A 61 -7.72 -10.07 4.05
CA LYS A 61 -7.03 -11.34 3.78
C LYS A 61 -7.03 -11.70 2.30
N GLU A 62 -8.16 -11.54 1.60
CA GLU A 62 -8.24 -11.79 0.15
C GLU A 62 -7.42 -10.77 -0.63
N TYR A 63 -7.43 -9.50 -0.21
CA TYR A 63 -6.62 -8.45 -0.83
C TYR A 63 -5.11 -8.71 -0.73
N PHE A 64 -4.63 -9.13 0.45
CA PHE A 64 -3.20 -9.41 0.68
C PHE A 64 -2.77 -10.82 0.25
N ARG A 65 -3.70 -11.64 -0.27
CA ARG A 65 -3.37 -12.99 -0.71
C ARG A 65 -2.48 -12.92 -1.95
N TYR A 66 -1.23 -13.36 -1.80
CA TYR A 66 -0.38 -13.67 -2.94
C TYR A 66 -0.84 -15.02 -3.52
N GLU A 67 -1.41 -15.00 -4.72
CA GLU A 67 -1.54 -16.19 -5.56
C GLU A 67 -0.61 -16.01 -6.76
N GLU A 68 0.39 -16.89 -6.87
CA GLU A 68 1.11 -17.07 -8.12
C GLU A 68 0.08 -17.51 -9.16
N LYS A 69 -0.27 -16.62 -10.09
CA LYS A 69 -1.09 -17.01 -11.23
C LYS A 69 -0.22 -17.86 -12.14
N GLU A 70 -0.41 -19.18 -12.09
CA GLU A 70 -0.10 -20.08 -13.19
C GLU A 70 -0.73 -19.49 -14.46
N ILE A 71 0.11 -18.95 -15.33
CA ILE A 71 -0.31 -18.40 -16.62
C ILE A 71 -0.72 -19.62 -17.44
N HIS A 72 -2.01 -19.96 -17.43
CA HIS A 72 -2.54 -20.92 -18.40
C HIS A 72 -2.49 -20.25 -19.77
N SER A 73 -1.40 -20.49 -20.50
CA SER A 73 -1.32 -20.22 -21.93
C SER A 73 -2.38 -21.06 -22.64
N TYR A 74 -3.21 -20.40 -23.44
CA TYR A 74 -4.10 -21.03 -24.41
C TYR A 74 -3.33 -21.84 -25.45
#